data_AF-A0A831SM06-F1
#
_entry.id   AF-A0A831SM06-F1
#
_cell.length_a   1.000
_cell.length_b   1.000
_cell.length_c   1.000
_cell.angle_alpha   90.00
_cell.angle_beta   90.00
_cell.angle_gamma   90.00
#
_symmetry.space_group_name_H-M   'P 1'
#
loop_
_entity.id
_entity.type
_entity.pdbx_description
1 polymer ?
#
loop_
_entity_poly.entity_id
_entity_poly.type
_entity_poly.pdbx_seq_one_letter_code
_entity_poly.pdbx_strand_id
1 'polypeptide(L)'
;MNDHHDSPASWHFAVDRGGTFTDVMGIDPKGSIHTRKLLSESDAYEDAGMYGIAKMLGIDPSRPIDDPRIGSIRIGTTVATNALLERKGAQVALCTTAGFEDLLLIGNGARQELFSLAVEKPLPLHVHTEGITEEIDAEGRIVRPLDRDAARNALSRIRNKGIDHLAIVLKHAWKNPCHERELKQIAVKEAGFFHVATSHEIMPLCNMLKRGQTTMIEAYLGPVLFLYIRTLQKLAGKTELELMQSSGGLISDKLVQARNTILSGPAGGVNALAIWSRRLGIDESIGFDMGGTSTDVSRYGGDVEHKYEHSVSGIAFYTDMLDVETVAAGGGSLLTFDGMRMVVGPESAGASPGPACYGLGGPAAVTDANLQLGRIIPEHMPETFGPEHDRPLDRTAAKRALEKLAHRITSSTESRYSVAGIAAGYLRIANEIMAR
;
A
#
# COMPACT_ATOMS: atom_id res chain seq x y z
N MET A 1 -22.25 28.60 10.54
CA MET A 1 -21.43 29.81 10.27
C MET A 1 -20.23 29.70 11.19
N ASN A 2 -19.11 29.21 10.66
CA ASN A 2 -17.81 29.30 11.31
C ASN A 2 -16.89 29.95 10.29
N ASP A 3 -16.29 31.06 10.71
CA ASP A 3 -15.45 31.95 9.94
C ASP A 3 -14.27 31.19 9.33
N HIS A 4 -14.26 31.09 8.00
CA HIS A 4 -13.03 30.85 7.27
C HIS A 4 -12.17 32.10 7.43
N HIS A 5 -11.07 31.97 8.17
CA HIS A 5 -9.95 32.87 7.97
C HIS A 5 -9.58 32.84 6.48
N ASP A 6 -9.72 33.99 5.81
CA ASP A 6 -9.17 34.26 4.49
C ASP A 6 -7.65 34.06 4.56
N SER A 7 -7.20 32.82 4.36
CA SER A 7 -5.84 32.56 3.92
C SER A 7 -5.64 33.27 2.58
N PRO A 8 -4.44 33.82 2.31
CA PRO A 8 -4.13 34.34 0.98
C PRO A 8 -4.49 33.28 -0.05
N ALA A 9 -5.09 33.70 -1.15
CA ALA A 9 -5.67 32.80 -2.14
C ALA A 9 -4.58 31.85 -2.69
N SER A 10 -4.59 30.61 -2.17
CA SER A 10 -3.54 29.61 -2.36
C SER A 10 -4.07 28.38 -3.09
N TRP A 11 -3.16 27.68 -3.75
CA TRP A 11 -3.41 26.37 -4.32
C TRP A 11 -3.38 25.30 -3.23
N HIS A 12 -4.33 24.37 -3.29
CA HIS A 12 -4.34 23.17 -2.45
C HIS A 12 -4.32 21.92 -3.33
N PHE A 13 -3.31 21.08 -3.14
CA PHE A 13 -3.15 19.86 -3.92
C PHE A 13 -3.43 18.62 -3.09
N ALA A 14 -4.08 17.65 -3.72
CA ALA A 14 -4.24 16.29 -3.23
C ALA A 14 -3.76 15.33 -4.32
N VAL A 15 -2.91 14.39 -3.92
CA VAL A 15 -2.34 13.36 -4.79
C VAL A 15 -2.72 12.01 -4.23
N ASP A 16 -3.25 11.13 -5.07
CA ASP A 16 -3.38 9.70 -4.77
C ASP A 16 -2.49 8.90 -5.70
N ARG A 17 -1.38 8.38 -5.17
CA ARG A 17 -0.45 7.52 -5.89
C ARG A 17 -0.87 6.06 -5.74
N GLY A 18 -1.71 5.60 -6.66
CA GLY A 18 -2.05 4.20 -6.84
C GLY A 18 -0.92 3.39 -7.51
N GLY A 19 -1.14 2.08 -7.69
CA GLY A 19 -0.15 1.21 -8.34
C GLY A 19 -0.04 1.38 -9.87
N THR A 20 -1.13 1.79 -10.53
CA THR A 20 -1.19 1.96 -12.00
C THR A 20 -1.14 3.42 -12.42
N PHE A 21 -2.03 4.22 -11.83
CA PHE A 21 -2.15 5.64 -12.11
C PHE A 21 -1.99 6.44 -10.83
N THR A 22 -1.49 7.65 -11.00
CA THR A 22 -1.49 8.70 -9.98
C THR A 22 -2.51 9.75 -10.38
N ASP A 23 -3.43 10.03 -9.48
CA ASP A 23 -4.45 11.05 -9.63
C ASP A 23 -4.01 12.31 -8.86
N VAL A 24 -3.98 13.44 -9.56
CA VAL A 24 -3.60 14.74 -9.00
C VAL A 24 -4.77 15.68 -9.13
N MET A 25 -5.20 16.24 -8.00
CA MET A 25 -6.23 17.27 -7.92
C MET A 25 -5.64 18.55 -7.34
N GLY A 26 -5.91 19.69 -7.98
CA GLY A 26 -5.56 21.01 -7.48
C GLY A 26 -6.80 21.89 -7.38
N ILE A 27 -7.01 22.54 -6.24
CA ILE A 27 -7.98 23.61 -6.07
C ILE A 27 -7.22 24.92 -6.19
N ASP A 28 -7.57 25.74 -7.18
CA ASP A 28 -6.89 27.01 -7.42
C ASP A 28 -7.38 28.11 -6.44
N PRO A 29 -6.67 29.25 -6.37
CA PRO A 29 -7.05 30.41 -5.55
C PRO A 29 -8.47 30.96 -5.80
N LYS A 30 -9.09 30.63 -6.94
CA LYS A 30 -10.47 31.04 -7.29
C LYS A 30 -11.50 29.95 -6.93
N GLY A 31 -11.06 28.82 -6.40
CA GLY A 31 -11.90 27.66 -6.07
C GLY A 31 -12.15 26.70 -7.25
N SER A 32 -11.49 26.88 -8.40
CA SER A 32 -11.66 25.98 -9.54
C SER A 32 -10.90 24.68 -9.32
N ILE A 33 -11.50 23.56 -9.69
CA ILE A 33 -10.90 22.22 -9.57
C ILE A 33 -10.18 21.88 -10.87
N HIS A 34 -8.92 21.45 -10.75
CA HIS A 34 -8.07 20.97 -11.83
C HIS A 34 -7.68 19.53 -11.53
N THR A 35 -7.77 18.65 -12.53
CA THR A 35 -7.42 17.23 -12.37
C THR A 35 -6.44 16.79 -13.44
N ARG A 36 -5.50 15.91 -13.07
CA ARG A 36 -4.61 15.20 -14.00
C ARG A 36 -4.50 13.74 -13.57
N LYS A 37 -4.45 12.86 -14.56
CA LYS A 37 -4.17 11.43 -14.39
C LYS A 37 -2.86 11.12 -15.11
N LEU A 38 -1.93 10.50 -14.40
CA LEU A 38 -0.58 10.17 -14.87
C LEU A 38 -0.31 8.70 -14.58
N LEU A 39 0.62 8.08 -15.30
CA LEU A 39 1.12 6.77 -14.90
C LEU A 39 1.89 6.90 -13.60
N SER A 40 1.78 5.91 -12.70
CA SER A 40 2.49 5.98 -11.41
C SER A 40 3.99 5.80 -11.56
N GLU A 41 4.44 5.13 -12.62
CA GLU A 41 5.85 4.86 -12.95
C GLU A 41 6.11 5.23 -14.41
N SER A 42 7.15 6.05 -14.67
CA SER A 42 7.57 6.45 -16.01
C SER A 42 8.99 7.03 -15.99
N ASP A 43 9.77 6.78 -17.04
CA ASP A 43 11.10 7.40 -17.20
C ASP A 43 11.03 8.93 -17.41
N ALA A 44 9.83 9.47 -17.66
CA ALA A 44 9.62 10.90 -17.91
C ALA A 44 9.66 11.78 -16.65
N TYR A 45 9.51 11.21 -15.45
CA TYR A 45 9.47 11.95 -14.18
C TYR A 45 9.91 11.10 -12.99
N GLU A 46 10.49 11.76 -11.97
CA GLU A 46 10.93 11.10 -10.73
C GLU A 46 9.73 10.75 -9.81
N ASP A 47 8.68 11.59 -9.78
CA ASP A 47 7.41 11.31 -9.09
C ASP A 47 6.24 11.91 -9.88
N ALA A 48 5.21 11.08 -10.12
CA ALA A 48 4.05 11.45 -10.92
C ALA A 48 3.21 12.57 -10.29
N GLY A 49 3.04 12.54 -8.96
CA GLY A 49 2.25 13.52 -8.22
C GLY A 49 2.84 14.91 -8.32
N MET A 50 4.14 15.01 -8.01
CA MET A 50 4.89 16.26 -8.09
C MET A 50 4.99 16.78 -9.52
N TYR A 51 5.19 15.90 -10.50
CA TYR A 51 5.14 16.28 -11.91
C TYR A 51 3.77 16.88 -12.31
N GLY A 52 2.68 16.26 -11.87
CA GLY A 52 1.32 16.75 -12.10
C GLY A 52 1.08 18.14 -11.49
N ILE A 53 1.53 18.36 -10.25
CA ILE A 53 1.46 19.66 -9.57
C ILE A 53 2.24 20.73 -10.36
N ALA A 54 3.48 20.45 -10.75
CA ALA A 54 4.30 21.38 -11.52
C ALA A 54 3.63 21.79 -12.85
N LYS A 55 3.02 20.82 -13.55
CA LYS A 55 2.26 21.08 -14.78
C LYS A 55 1.01 21.92 -14.56
N MET A 56 0.31 21.76 -13.44
CA MET A 56 -0.85 22.61 -13.10
C MET A 56 -0.44 24.05 -12.78
N LEU A 57 0.70 24.23 -12.11
CA LEU A 57 1.24 25.55 -11.78
C LEU A 57 1.93 26.26 -12.95
N GLY A 58 2.16 25.54 -14.06
CA GLY A 58 2.85 26.06 -15.25
C GLY A 58 4.35 26.25 -15.03
N ILE A 59 4.95 25.50 -14.10
CA ILE A 59 6.38 25.59 -13.79
C ILE A 59 7.15 24.39 -14.36
N ASP A 60 8.47 24.55 -14.48
CA ASP A 60 9.38 23.51 -14.95
C ASP A 60 9.41 22.33 -13.95
N PRO A 61 8.96 21.11 -14.34
CA PRO A 61 8.92 19.96 -13.44
C PRO A 61 10.30 19.46 -12.99
N SER A 62 11.38 19.90 -13.64
CA SER A 62 12.76 19.55 -13.22
C SER A 62 13.25 20.35 -12.02
N ARG A 63 12.49 21.38 -11.60
CA ARG A 63 12.84 22.26 -10.48
C ARG A 63 11.95 21.99 -9.27
N PRO A 64 12.45 22.23 -8.04
CA PRO A 64 11.61 22.18 -6.85
C PRO A 64 10.40 23.14 -6.97
N ILE A 65 9.23 22.68 -6.54
CA ILE A 65 7.96 23.40 -6.57
C ILE A 65 7.87 24.38 -5.37
N ASP A 66 8.96 25.09 -5.08
CA ASP A 66 9.07 26.09 -3.99
C ASP A 66 8.29 27.36 -4.37
N ASP A 67 6.97 27.23 -4.47
CA ASP A 67 6.05 28.26 -4.95
C ASP A 67 5.20 28.79 -3.79
N PRO A 68 5.30 30.09 -3.47
CA PRO A 68 4.59 30.69 -2.33
C PRO A 68 3.06 30.68 -2.50
N ARG A 69 2.56 30.35 -3.69
CA ARG A 69 1.12 30.21 -3.95
C ARG A 69 0.57 28.90 -3.41
N ILE A 70 1.40 27.93 -3.00
CA ILE A 70 0.93 26.64 -2.50
C ILE A 70 0.63 26.73 -1.01
N GLY A 71 -0.62 26.43 -0.65
CA GLY A 71 -1.05 26.35 0.74
C GLY A 71 -0.83 24.97 1.36
N SER A 72 -1.02 23.89 0.59
CA SER A 72 -0.80 22.52 1.07
C SER A 72 -0.62 21.52 -0.06
N ILE A 73 0.21 20.49 0.16
CA ILE A 73 0.28 19.29 -0.67
C ILE A 73 -0.02 18.08 0.21
N ARG A 74 -1.09 17.35 -0.11
CA ARG A 74 -1.52 16.13 0.59
C ARG A 74 -1.31 14.92 -0.30
N ILE A 75 -0.72 13.86 0.22
CA ILE A 75 -0.31 12.69 -0.58
C ILE A 75 -0.80 11.41 0.09
N GLY A 76 -1.69 10.69 -0.60
CA GLY A 76 -1.94 9.27 -0.39
C GLY A 76 -0.99 8.44 -1.25
N THR A 77 -0.48 7.34 -0.72
CA THR A 77 0.47 6.51 -1.46
C THR A 77 0.33 5.02 -1.13
N THR A 78 0.53 4.20 -2.15
CA THR A 78 0.54 2.74 -2.05
C THR A 78 1.94 2.14 -1.95
N VAL A 79 3.00 2.96 -1.84
CA VAL A 79 4.41 2.50 -1.80
C VAL A 79 4.65 1.45 -0.71
N ALA A 80 4.17 1.68 0.52
CA ALA A 80 4.34 0.74 1.62
C ALA A 80 3.58 -0.57 1.39
N THR A 81 2.33 -0.48 0.93
CA THR A 81 1.49 -1.65 0.60
C THR A 81 2.16 -2.49 -0.49
N ASN A 82 2.58 -1.88 -1.59
CA ASN A 82 3.18 -2.58 -2.73
C ASN A 82 4.51 -3.23 -2.34
N ALA A 83 5.37 -2.51 -1.59
CA ALA A 83 6.62 -3.09 -1.10
C ALA A 83 6.39 -4.31 -0.18
N LEU A 84 5.32 -4.31 0.61
CA LEU A 84 4.94 -5.44 1.45
C LEU A 84 4.40 -6.62 0.62
N LEU A 85 3.50 -6.35 -0.33
CA LEU A 85 2.92 -7.35 -1.22
C LEU A 85 3.98 -8.03 -2.10
N GLU A 86 4.88 -7.24 -2.68
CA GLU A 86 5.95 -7.71 -3.58
C GLU A 86 7.18 -8.23 -2.83
N ARG A 87 7.18 -8.17 -1.49
CA ARG A 87 8.33 -8.52 -0.64
C ARG A 87 9.61 -7.77 -1.05
N LYS A 88 9.46 -6.49 -1.40
CA LYS A 88 10.55 -5.56 -1.80
C LYS A 88 10.92 -4.52 -0.73
N GLY A 89 10.70 -4.85 0.55
CA GLY A 89 11.25 -4.06 1.65
C GLY A 89 12.73 -4.31 1.91
N ALA A 90 13.25 -3.64 2.93
CA ALA A 90 14.65 -3.70 3.28
C ALA A 90 15.06 -5.06 3.88
N GLN A 91 16.32 -5.45 3.74
CA GLN A 91 16.85 -6.59 4.52
C GLN A 91 17.01 -6.17 5.97
N VAL A 92 16.32 -6.89 6.87
CA VAL A 92 16.24 -6.56 8.30
C VAL A 92 16.71 -7.75 9.14
N ALA A 93 17.45 -7.48 10.21
CA ALA A 93 17.69 -8.45 11.27
C ALA A 93 16.78 -8.20 12.48
N LEU A 94 16.43 -9.26 13.19
CA LEU A 94 15.71 -9.20 14.46
C LEU A 94 16.68 -9.40 15.63
N CYS A 95 16.71 -8.45 16.57
CA CYS A 95 17.27 -8.67 17.90
C CYS A 95 16.13 -8.86 18.89
N THR A 96 16.13 -9.97 19.60
CA THR A 96 15.09 -10.32 20.59
C THR A 96 15.73 -10.85 21.87
N THR A 97 14.96 -10.97 22.95
CA THR A 97 15.45 -11.63 24.17
C THR A 97 15.86 -13.07 23.86
N ALA A 98 17.01 -13.52 24.35
CA ALA A 98 17.49 -14.88 24.13
C ALA A 98 16.46 -15.92 24.55
N GLY A 99 16.23 -16.94 23.71
CA GLY A 99 15.16 -17.94 23.85
C GLY A 99 13.84 -17.58 23.16
N PHE A 100 13.73 -16.39 22.55
CA PHE A 100 12.56 -15.95 21.77
C PHE A 100 12.88 -15.69 20.29
N GLU A 101 14.00 -16.23 19.77
CA GLU A 101 14.48 -16.04 18.40
C GLU A 101 13.46 -16.48 17.35
N ASP A 102 12.76 -17.59 17.62
CA ASP A 102 11.77 -18.16 16.71
C ASP A 102 10.35 -17.60 16.91
N LEU A 103 10.15 -16.59 17.78
CA LEU A 103 8.80 -16.09 18.12
C LEU A 103 7.98 -15.72 16.89
N LEU A 104 8.57 -14.98 15.95
CA LEU A 104 7.87 -14.52 14.74
C LEU A 104 7.70 -15.62 13.69
N LEU A 105 8.55 -16.65 13.72
CA LEU A 105 8.44 -17.83 12.87
C LEU A 105 7.34 -18.78 13.36
N ILE A 106 7.22 -18.94 14.69
CA ILE A 106 6.17 -19.74 15.33
C ILE A 106 4.80 -19.08 15.11
N GLY A 107 4.72 -17.76 15.28
CA GLY A 107 3.47 -17.01 15.19
C GLY A 107 2.53 -17.33 16.34
N ASN A 108 1.22 -17.35 16.06
CA ASN A 108 0.17 -17.69 17.03
C ASN A 108 -0.28 -19.17 16.96
N GLY A 109 0.34 -19.97 16.08
CA GLY A 109 -0.04 -21.38 15.84
C GLY A 109 -1.39 -21.59 15.13
N ALA A 110 -2.09 -20.52 14.73
CA ALA A 110 -3.37 -20.63 14.03
C ALA A 110 -3.16 -21.14 12.59
N ARG A 111 -4.11 -21.97 12.12
CA ARG A 111 -4.16 -22.40 10.72
C ARG A 111 -5.17 -21.53 9.98
N GLN A 112 -4.70 -20.80 8.97
CA GLN A 112 -5.58 -19.99 8.11
C GLN A 112 -6.55 -20.89 7.35
N GLU A 113 -6.02 -21.93 6.71
CA GLU A 113 -6.81 -22.97 6.06
C GLU A 113 -6.84 -24.23 6.93
N LEU A 114 -7.88 -24.37 7.76
CA LEU A 114 -8.02 -25.45 8.74
C LEU A 114 -7.84 -26.85 8.13
N PHE A 115 -8.27 -27.02 6.88
CA PHE A 115 -8.26 -28.31 6.17
C PHE A 115 -7.07 -28.49 5.22
N SER A 116 -6.15 -27.53 5.14
CA SER A 116 -4.94 -27.73 4.33
C SER A 116 -4.07 -28.83 4.93
N LEU A 117 -3.82 -29.88 4.14
CA LEU A 117 -2.97 -31.00 4.54
C LEU A 117 -1.48 -30.62 4.57
N ALA A 118 -1.08 -29.66 3.72
CA ALA A 118 0.24 -29.08 3.66
C ALA A 118 0.15 -27.60 4.05
N VAL A 119 0.34 -27.31 5.33
CA VAL A 119 0.26 -25.93 5.84
C VAL A 119 1.52 -25.17 5.43
N GLU A 120 1.36 -24.21 4.54
CA GLU A 120 2.41 -23.26 4.19
C GLU A 120 2.39 -22.08 5.15
N LYS A 121 3.48 -21.88 5.89
CA LYS A 121 3.62 -20.72 6.77
C LYS A 121 4.24 -19.56 5.98
N PRO A 122 3.74 -18.32 6.16
CA PRO A 122 4.41 -17.15 5.61
C PRO A 122 5.85 -17.07 6.12
N LEU A 123 6.80 -16.85 5.22
CA LEU A 123 8.19 -16.59 5.62
C LEU A 123 8.26 -15.29 6.43
N PRO A 124 9.05 -15.26 7.52
CA PRO A 124 9.25 -14.03 8.29
C PRO A 124 9.94 -12.96 7.44
N LEU A 125 9.75 -11.70 7.82
CA LEU A 125 10.37 -10.56 7.13
C LEU A 125 11.87 -10.38 7.44
N HIS A 126 12.35 -10.92 8.56
CA HIS A 126 13.76 -10.84 8.92
C HIS A 126 14.56 -11.91 8.17
N VAL A 127 15.79 -11.56 7.79
CA VAL A 127 16.73 -12.49 7.14
C VAL A 127 17.73 -13.10 8.13
N HIS A 128 17.80 -12.55 9.35
CA HIS A 128 18.67 -13.00 10.42
C HIS A 128 18.09 -12.65 11.79
N THR A 129 18.36 -13.48 12.79
CA THR A 129 17.91 -13.25 14.18
C THR A 129 19.08 -13.44 15.15
N GLU A 130 19.18 -12.56 16.14
CA GLU A 130 20.10 -12.71 17.28
C GLU A 130 19.33 -12.63 18.60
N GLY A 131 19.59 -13.59 19.48
CA GLY A 131 19.19 -13.54 20.88
C GLY A 131 20.12 -12.67 21.71
N ILE A 132 19.54 -11.70 22.41
CA ILE A 132 20.24 -10.82 23.34
C ILE A 132 20.00 -11.35 24.75
N THR A 133 21.10 -11.66 25.42
CA THR A 133 21.10 -12.22 26.76
C THR A 133 20.86 -11.11 27.79
N GLU A 134 19.60 -10.78 28.00
CA GLU A 134 19.09 -9.81 28.98
C GLU A 134 17.76 -10.31 29.55
N GLU A 135 17.31 -9.79 30.68
CA GLU A 135 15.98 -10.12 31.18
C GLU A 135 15.36 -9.00 32.03
N ILE A 136 14.13 -8.65 31.67
CA ILE A 136 13.19 -7.83 32.45
C ILE A 136 11.99 -8.70 32.81
N ASP A 137 11.47 -8.58 34.04
CA ASP A 137 10.26 -9.31 34.48
C ASP A 137 8.94 -8.56 34.14
N ALA A 138 7.81 -9.16 34.50
CA ALA A 138 6.48 -8.60 34.21
C ALA A 138 6.21 -7.28 34.97
N GLU A 139 6.86 -7.07 36.11
CA GLU A 139 6.78 -5.83 36.90
C GLU A 139 7.69 -4.72 36.34
N GLY A 140 8.55 -5.04 35.38
CA GLY A 140 9.51 -4.12 34.76
C GLY A 140 10.85 -4.03 35.50
N ARG A 141 11.13 -4.95 36.43
CA ARG A 141 12.41 -5.02 37.15
C ARG A 141 13.44 -5.74 36.29
N ILE A 142 14.67 -5.26 36.36
CA ILE A 142 15.81 -5.90 35.68
C ILE A 142 16.18 -7.16 36.48
N VAL A 143 15.98 -8.33 35.88
CA VAL A 143 16.41 -9.62 36.43
C VAL A 143 17.83 -9.93 35.98
N ARG A 144 18.14 -9.61 34.71
CA ARG A 144 19.47 -9.73 34.14
C ARG A 144 19.80 -8.47 33.33
N PRO A 145 20.86 -7.73 33.70
CA PRO A 145 21.22 -6.51 32.99
C PRO A 145 21.70 -6.81 31.56
N LEU A 146 21.51 -5.85 30.66
CA LEU A 146 22.10 -5.89 29.32
C LEU A 146 23.63 -5.84 29.39
N ASP A 147 24.29 -6.89 28.88
CA ASP A 147 25.74 -6.87 28.68
C ASP A 147 26.06 -6.09 27.40
N ARG A 148 26.65 -4.91 27.57
CA ARG A 148 26.98 -3.99 26.48
C ARG A 148 28.02 -4.56 25.51
N ASP A 149 29.01 -5.29 26.01
CA ASP A 149 30.07 -5.83 25.15
C ASP A 149 29.55 -7.02 24.34
N ALA A 150 28.75 -7.88 24.95
CA ALA A 150 28.05 -8.94 24.25
C ALA A 150 27.07 -8.39 23.20
N ALA A 151 26.30 -7.34 23.55
CA ALA A 151 25.40 -6.65 22.64
C ALA A 151 26.13 -6.03 21.44
N ARG A 152 27.26 -5.34 21.67
CA ARG A 152 28.10 -4.80 20.60
C ARG A 152 28.58 -5.91 19.66
N ASN A 153 29.07 -7.02 20.22
CA ASN A 153 29.53 -8.15 19.42
C ASN A 153 28.40 -8.77 18.59
N ALA A 154 27.19 -8.90 19.15
CA ALA A 154 26.02 -9.39 18.42
C ALA A 154 25.65 -8.47 17.25
N LEU A 155 25.55 -7.17 17.50
CA LEU A 155 25.26 -6.16 16.49
C LEU A 155 26.33 -6.12 15.39
N SER A 156 27.61 -6.21 15.74
CA SER A 156 28.71 -6.30 14.76
C SER A 156 28.62 -7.54 13.88
N ARG A 157 28.21 -8.70 14.42
CA ARG A 157 27.98 -9.91 13.60
C ARG A 157 26.89 -9.69 12.56
N ILE A 158 25.81 -9.00 12.91
CA ILE A 158 24.73 -8.66 11.99
C ILE A 158 25.26 -7.73 10.88
N ARG A 159 25.98 -6.67 11.24
CA ARG A 159 26.56 -5.72 10.28
C ARG A 159 27.57 -6.38 9.33
N ASN A 160 28.39 -7.29 9.84
CA ASN A 160 29.36 -8.05 9.03
C ASN A 160 28.69 -8.95 7.97
N LYS A 161 27.39 -9.23 8.09
CA LYS A 161 26.59 -9.91 7.06
C LYS A 161 26.01 -8.95 6.01
N GLY A 162 26.29 -7.65 6.11
CA GLY A 162 25.77 -6.62 5.20
C GLY A 162 24.34 -6.17 5.50
N ILE A 163 23.81 -6.44 6.71
CA ILE A 163 22.43 -6.05 7.07
C ILE A 163 22.46 -4.66 7.72
N ASP A 164 21.83 -3.67 7.08
CA ASP A 164 21.81 -2.26 7.49
C ASP A 164 20.64 -1.86 8.39
N HIS A 165 19.65 -2.73 8.54
CA HIS A 165 18.38 -2.40 9.21
C HIS A 165 18.08 -3.40 10.33
N LEU A 166 17.51 -2.91 11.43
CA LEU A 166 17.32 -3.68 12.65
C LEU A 166 15.93 -3.47 13.25
N ALA A 167 15.29 -4.56 13.64
CA ALA A 167 14.17 -4.54 14.58
C ALA A 167 14.66 -5.04 15.94
N ILE A 168 14.35 -4.30 17.00
CA ILE A 168 14.66 -4.69 18.38
C ILE A 168 13.34 -4.96 19.11
N VAL A 169 13.17 -6.18 19.60
CA VAL A 169 11.95 -6.65 20.28
C VAL A 169 12.31 -7.42 21.55
N LEU A 170 12.44 -6.72 22.67
CA LEU A 170 12.76 -7.35 23.95
C LEU A 170 11.51 -7.64 24.79
N LYS A 171 11.59 -8.69 25.62
CA LYS A 171 10.55 -9.09 26.57
C LYS A 171 10.28 -7.94 27.54
N HIS A 172 9.00 -7.66 27.80
CA HIS A 172 8.55 -6.58 28.69
C HIS A 172 9.07 -5.15 28.40
N ALA A 173 9.64 -4.89 27.22
CA ALA A 173 10.08 -3.54 26.83
C ALA A 173 8.96 -2.48 26.82
N TRP A 174 7.71 -2.90 26.61
CA TRP A 174 6.52 -2.06 26.75
C TRP A 174 6.33 -1.47 28.16
N LYS A 175 6.88 -2.15 29.18
CA LYS A 175 6.80 -1.76 30.60
C LYS A 175 8.07 -1.02 31.03
N ASN A 176 9.23 -1.58 30.70
CA ASN A 176 10.52 -0.95 30.95
C ASN A 176 11.41 -1.04 29.70
N PRO A 177 11.54 0.06 28.93
CA PRO A 177 12.26 0.06 27.65
C PRO A 177 13.77 0.29 27.79
N CYS A 178 14.35 0.26 28.99
CA CYS A 178 15.74 0.68 29.21
C CYS A 178 16.74 -0.11 28.33
N HIS A 179 16.61 -1.44 28.25
CA HIS A 179 17.49 -2.27 27.43
C HIS A 179 17.29 -2.04 25.92
N GLU A 180 16.05 -1.83 25.44
CA GLU A 180 15.83 -1.50 24.01
C GLU A 180 16.45 -0.16 23.63
N ARG A 181 16.32 0.85 24.50
CA ARG A 181 16.91 2.18 24.29
C ARG A 181 18.43 2.11 24.24
N GLU A 182 19.04 1.37 25.16
CA GLU A 182 20.49 1.20 25.19
C GLU A 182 20.99 0.41 23.97
N LEU A 183 20.32 -0.68 23.60
CA LEU A 183 20.67 -1.47 22.42
C LEU A 183 20.52 -0.66 21.13
N LYS A 184 19.47 0.17 21.01
CA LYS A 184 19.30 1.12 19.89
C LYS A 184 20.46 2.11 19.82
N GLN A 185 20.90 2.65 20.95
CA GLN A 185 22.04 3.57 20.97
C GLN A 185 23.32 2.90 20.48
N ILE A 186 23.62 1.67 20.92
CA ILE A 186 24.78 0.90 20.45
C ILE A 186 24.65 0.61 18.95
N ALA A 187 23.46 0.17 18.50
CA ALA A 187 23.20 -0.14 17.09
C ALA A 187 23.44 1.06 16.17
N VAL A 188 22.91 2.24 16.53
CA VAL A 188 23.04 3.45 15.69
C VAL A 188 24.45 4.04 15.78
N LYS A 189 24.98 4.24 17.00
CA LYS A 189 26.22 5.02 17.20
C LYS A 189 27.50 4.20 17.01
N GLU A 190 27.47 2.91 17.38
CA GLU A 190 28.68 2.08 17.41
C GLU A 190 28.70 1.08 16.24
N ALA A 191 27.57 0.44 15.93
CA ALA A 191 27.49 -0.55 14.85
C ALA A 191 27.08 0.06 13.48
N GLY A 192 26.60 1.31 13.45
CA GLY A 192 26.30 2.02 12.21
C GLY A 192 25.14 1.43 11.41
N PHE A 193 24.08 0.99 12.09
CA PHE A 193 22.80 0.66 11.43
C PHE A 193 22.16 1.93 10.86
N PHE A 194 21.63 1.85 9.64
CA PHE A 194 20.98 2.97 8.96
C PHE A 194 19.58 3.24 9.54
N HIS A 195 18.85 2.17 9.88
CA HIS A 195 17.50 2.27 10.46
C HIS A 195 17.33 1.23 11.57
N VAL A 196 16.80 1.67 12.72
CA VAL A 196 16.55 0.83 13.89
C VAL A 196 15.15 1.12 14.43
N ALA A 197 14.24 0.14 14.32
CA ALA A 197 12.92 0.20 14.93
C ALA A 197 12.95 -0.53 16.28
N THR A 198 12.45 0.12 17.34
CA THR A 198 12.35 -0.51 18.66
C THR A 198 10.90 -0.73 19.06
N SER A 199 10.64 -1.89 19.64
CA SER A 199 9.29 -2.35 19.81
C SER A 199 8.47 -1.52 20.80
N HIS A 200 9.11 -0.91 21.80
CA HIS A 200 8.46 0.02 22.73
C HIS A 200 8.08 1.37 22.10
N GLU A 201 8.78 1.83 21.06
CA GLU A 201 8.41 3.05 20.33
C GLU A 201 7.31 2.78 19.32
N ILE A 202 7.37 1.61 18.67
CA ILE A 202 6.40 1.23 17.66
C ILE A 202 5.09 0.84 18.32
N MET A 203 5.06 -0.25 19.08
CA MET A 203 3.82 -0.74 19.70
C MET A 203 4.04 -0.94 21.21
N PRO A 204 3.81 0.09 22.05
CA PRO A 204 4.02 0.04 23.51
C PRO A 204 2.96 -0.79 24.26
N LEU A 205 2.60 -1.96 23.73
CA LEU A 205 1.59 -2.87 24.27
C LEU A 205 2.22 -4.21 24.68
N CYS A 206 1.57 -4.92 25.61
CA CYS A 206 2.16 -6.07 26.29
C CYS A 206 2.46 -7.27 25.38
N ASN A 207 1.61 -7.50 24.38
CA ASN A 207 1.67 -8.67 23.50
C ASN A 207 2.95 -8.67 22.63
N MET A 208 3.93 -9.50 23.01
CA MET A 208 5.25 -9.53 22.36
C MET A 208 5.19 -9.98 20.90
N LEU A 209 4.28 -10.89 20.54
CA LEU A 209 4.13 -11.35 19.15
C LEU A 209 3.61 -10.22 18.26
N LYS A 210 2.47 -9.61 18.61
CA LYS A 210 1.88 -8.50 17.83
C LYS A 210 2.83 -7.30 17.77
N ARG A 211 3.48 -6.99 18.89
CA ARG A 211 4.50 -5.94 19.00
C ARG A 211 5.69 -6.24 18.09
N GLY A 212 6.20 -7.46 18.11
CA GLY A 212 7.31 -7.87 17.25
C GLY A 212 6.96 -7.86 15.76
N GLN A 213 5.78 -8.35 15.39
CA GLN A 213 5.28 -8.32 14.02
C GLN A 213 5.17 -6.89 13.48
N THR A 214 4.57 -5.99 14.26
CA THR A 214 4.42 -4.57 13.88
C THR A 214 5.78 -3.86 13.78
N THR A 215 6.70 -4.15 14.70
CA THR A 215 8.06 -3.60 14.68
C THR A 215 8.85 -4.09 13.48
N MET A 216 8.66 -5.36 13.09
CA MET A 216 9.27 -5.90 11.87
C MET A 216 8.77 -5.20 10.61
N ILE A 217 7.46 -4.92 10.53
CA ILE A 217 6.90 -4.15 9.40
C ILE A 217 7.54 -2.76 9.33
N GLU A 218 7.65 -2.06 10.46
CA GLU A 218 8.27 -0.74 10.48
C GLU A 218 9.74 -0.80 10.04
N ALA A 219 10.53 -1.74 10.58
CA ALA A 219 11.93 -1.88 10.18
C ALA A 219 12.10 -2.26 8.71
N TYR A 220 11.15 -3.02 8.16
CA TYR A 220 11.16 -3.52 6.78
C TYR A 220 10.75 -2.44 5.76
N LEU A 221 9.73 -1.66 6.08
CA LEU A 221 9.16 -0.65 5.18
C LEU A 221 9.67 0.77 5.42
N GLY A 222 10.13 1.07 6.63
CA GLY A 222 10.68 2.37 7.03
C GLY A 222 11.73 2.92 6.06
N PRO A 223 12.75 2.14 5.65
CA PRO A 223 13.74 2.59 4.69
C PRO A 223 13.17 2.90 3.29
N VAL A 224 12.20 2.10 2.83
CA VAL A 224 11.53 2.31 1.54
C VAL A 224 10.74 3.61 1.56
N LEU A 225 9.94 3.82 2.61
CA LEU A 225 9.16 5.03 2.79
C LEU A 225 10.07 6.26 2.95
N PHE A 226 11.17 6.14 3.68
CA PHE A 226 12.13 7.23 3.86
C PHE A 226 12.72 7.71 2.53
N LEU A 227 13.13 6.78 1.66
CA LEU A 227 13.64 7.13 0.33
C LEU A 227 12.57 7.86 -0.51
N TYR A 228 11.33 7.38 -0.46
CA TYR A 228 10.23 8.03 -1.15
C TYR A 228 9.97 9.46 -0.66
N ILE A 229 9.88 9.65 0.66
CA ILE A 229 9.68 10.96 1.26
C ILE A 229 10.83 11.91 0.92
N ARG A 230 12.08 11.42 0.90
CA ARG A 230 13.24 12.23 0.54
C ARG A 230 13.14 12.75 -0.90
N THR A 231 12.68 11.93 -1.83
CA THR A 231 12.39 12.36 -3.21
C THR A 231 11.29 13.42 -3.22
N LEU A 232 10.19 13.22 -2.49
CA LEU A 232 9.12 14.20 -2.40
C LEU A 232 9.60 15.53 -1.81
N GLN A 233 10.34 15.52 -0.72
CA GLN A 233 10.91 16.71 -0.08
C GLN A 233 11.84 17.48 -1.03
N LYS A 234 12.70 16.78 -1.76
CA LYS A 234 13.57 17.38 -2.79
C LYS A 234 12.74 18.10 -3.86
N LEU A 235 11.66 17.48 -4.33
CA LEU A 235 10.77 18.04 -5.35
C LEU A 235 9.86 19.15 -4.80
N ALA A 236 9.47 19.08 -3.53
CA ALA A 236 8.58 20.06 -2.89
C ALA A 236 9.32 21.34 -2.46
N GLY A 237 10.64 21.26 -2.25
CA GLY A 237 11.42 22.39 -1.76
C GLY A 237 11.07 22.72 -0.31
N LYS A 238 10.56 23.92 -0.05
CA LYS A 238 10.15 24.35 1.30
C LYS A 238 8.67 24.09 1.60
N THR A 239 7.91 23.68 0.59
CA THR A 239 6.48 23.41 0.72
C THR A 239 6.25 22.24 1.68
N GLU A 240 5.35 22.43 2.64
CA GLU A 240 5.02 21.36 3.60
C GLU A 240 4.22 20.25 2.93
N LEU A 241 4.56 19.02 3.31
CA LEU A 241 3.95 17.79 2.81
C LEU A 241 3.20 17.09 3.94
N GLU A 242 1.93 16.78 3.66
CA GLU A 242 1.08 15.97 4.53
C GLU A 242 0.84 14.61 3.86
N LEU A 243 1.05 13.50 4.58
CA LEU A 243 0.74 12.17 4.09
C LEU A 243 -0.54 11.64 4.73
N MET A 244 -1.34 10.95 3.92
CA MET A 244 -2.50 10.19 4.40
C MET A 244 -2.02 8.99 5.22
N GLN A 245 -2.65 8.79 6.37
CA GLN A 245 -2.47 7.60 7.19
C GLN A 245 -3.64 6.64 6.99
N SER A 246 -3.39 5.36 7.28
CA SER A 246 -4.39 4.29 7.29
C SER A 246 -5.59 4.56 8.21
N SER A 247 -5.40 5.37 9.26
CA SER A 247 -6.47 5.82 10.17
C SER A 247 -7.37 6.90 9.56
N GLY A 248 -7.08 7.39 8.35
CA GLY A 248 -7.78 8.49 7.70
C GLY A 248 -7.28 9.89 8.11
N GLY A 249 -6.32 9.97 9.03
CA GLY A 249 -5.69 11.25 9.40
C GLY A 249 -4.57 11.66 8.45
N LEU A 250 -4.23 12.95 8.47
CA LEU A 250 -3.03 13.48 7.82
C LEU A 250 -1.89 13.60 8.84
N ILE A 251 -0.65 13.39 8.40
CA ILE A 251 0.55 13.56 9.22
C ILE A 251 1.66 14.25 8.42
N SER A 252 2.50 15.04 9.06
CA SER A 252 3.70 15.56 8.41
C SER A 252 4.63 14.43 7.98
N ASP A 253 5.20 14.60 6.80
CA ASP A 253 6.31 13.83 6.24
C ASP A 253 7.49 13.59 7.18
N LYS A 254 7.72 14.46 8.17
CA LYS A 254 8.80 14.34 9.16
C LYS A 254 8.52 13.31 10.27
N LEU A 255 7.25 12.97 10.48
CA LEU A 255 6.79 12.14 11.62
C LEU A 255 6.14 10.83 11.20
N VAL A 256 5.92 10.62 9.90
CA VAL A 256 5.23 9.45 9.40
C VAL A 256 6.00 8.16 9.68
N GLN A 257 5.26 7.13 10.08
CA GLN A 257 5.76 5.77 10.28
C GLN A 257 5.23 4.88 9.17
N ALA A 258 6.05 3.97 8.67
CA ALA A 258 5.70 3.16 7.50
C ALA A 258 4.51 2.24 7.72
N ARG A 259 4.35 1.70 8.94
CA ARG A 259 3.16 0.90 9.28
C ARG A 259 1.84 1.67 9.12
N ASN A 260 1.85 3.00 9.28
CA ASN A 260 0.66 3.85 9.23
C ASN A 260 0.32 4.28 7.80
N THR A 261 1.11 3.89 6.79
CA THR A 261 0.84 4.24 5.38
C THR A 261 0.36 3.03 4.56
N ILE A 262 0.36 1.83 5.16
CA ILE A 262 -0.16 0.60 4.54
C ILE A 262 -1.67 0.76 4.36
N LEU A 263 -2.15 0.60 3.12
CA LEU A 263 -3.56 0.83 2.74
C LEU A 263 -4.07 2.24 3.10
N SER A 264 -3.20 3.26 3.05
CA SER A 264 -3.61 4.66 3.29
C SER A 264 -4.39 5.29 2.14
N GLY A 265 -4.25 4.79 0.90
CA GLY A 265 -4.97 5.31 -0.27
C GLY A 265 -6.49 5.30 -0.09
N PRO A 266 -7.11 4.13 0.19
CA PRO A 266 -8.56 4.03 0.37
C PRO A 266 -9.10 4.90 1.52
N ALA A 267 -8.29 5.20 2.53
CA ALA A 267 -8.71 5.96 3.71
C ALA A 267 -9.26 7.36 3.36
N GLY A 268 -8.72 8.00 2.31
CA GLY A 268 -9.27 9.25 1.78
C GLY A 268 -10.70 9.10 1.24
N GLY A 269 -10.96 8.01 0.52
CA GLY A 269 -12.28 7.66 0.00
C GLY A 269 -13.29 7.35 1.11
N VAL A 270 -12.88 6.61 2.14
CA VAL A 270 -13.72 6.32 3.32
C VAL A 270 -14.13 7.61 4.05
N ASN A 271 -13.18 8.52 4.27
CA ASN A 271 -13.47 9.81 4.87
C ASN A 271 -14.43 10.64 4.01
N ALA A 272 -14.22 10.66 2.68
CA ALA A 272 -15.09 11.37 1.75
C ALA A 272 -16.53 10.81 1.80
N LEU A 273 -16.67 9.48 1.82
CA LEU A 273 -17.95 8.80 2.01
C LEU A 273 -18.63 9.28 3.29
N ALA A 274 -17.94 9.21 4.43
CA ALA A 274 -18.49 9.62 5.72
C ALA A 274 -18.91 11.11 5.76
N ILE A 275 -18.13 12.00 5.12
CA ILE A 275 -18.46 13.43 5.01
C ILE A 275 -19.72 13.62 4.16
N TRP A 276 -19.81 12.95 3.01
CA TRP A 276 -20.94 13.09 2.11
C TRP A 276 -22.21 12.45 2.67
N SER A 277 -22.12 11.27 3.29
CA SER A 277 -23.25 10.62 3.94
C SER A 277 -23.85 11.51 5.03
N ARG A 278 -23.02 12.13 5.89
CA ARG A 278 -23.49 13.13 6.86
C ARG A 278 -24.15 14.34 6.22
N ARG A 279 -23.56 14.89 5.15
CA ARG A 279 -24.11 16.06 4.45
C ARG A 279 -25.43 15.77 3.76
N LEU A 280 -25.62 14.54 3.30
CA LEU A 280 -26.84 14.09 2.62
C LEU A 280 -27.89 13.53 3.58
N GLY A 281 -27.57 13.39 4.87
CA GLY A 281 -28.47 12.76 5.85
C GLY A 281 -28.68 11.27 5.60
N ILE A 282 -27.66 10.59 5.08
CA ILE A 282 -27.64 9.14 4.86
C ILE A 282 -26.93 8.50 6.04
N ASP A 283 -27.66 7.72 6.83
CA ASP A 283 -27.13 7.08 8.05
C ASP A 283 -26.21 5.89 7.72
N GLU A 284 -26.50 5.18 6.62
CA GLU A 284 -25.78 3.97 6.22
C GLU A 284 -25.41 4.00 4.74
N SER A 285 -24.14 3.77 4.44
CA SER A 285 -23.63 3.73 3.07
C SER A 285 -22.46 2.79 2.92
N ILE A 286 -22.35 2.16 1.75
CA ILE A 286 -21.21 1.32 1.36
C ILE A 286 -20.35 2.10 0.37
N GLY A 287 -19.08 2.28 0.71
CA GLY A 287 -18.07 2.76 -0.22
C GLY A 287 -17.61 1.61 -1.09
N PHE A 288 -17.56 1.85 -2.40
CA PHE A 288 -17.10 0.87 -3.39
C PHE A 288 -16.14 1.60 -4.33
N ASP A 289 -14.84 1.33 -4.19
CA ASP A 289 -13.79 1.90 -5.02
C ASP A 289 -13.10 0.78 -5.82
N MET A 290 -13.41 0.70 -7.12
CA MET A 290 -12.83 -0.31 -8.01
C MET A 290 -11.72 0.30 -8.85
N GLY A 291 -10.49 -0.15 -8.59
CA GLY A 291 -9.30 0.20 -9.36
C GLY A 291 -8.98 -0.79 -10.47
N GLY A 292 -7.73 -0.73 -10.93
CA GLY A 292 -7.20 -1.66 -11.94
C GLY A 292 -6.82 -3.03 -11.39
N THR A 293 -6.52 -3.16 -10.10
CA THR A 293 -6.00 -4.42 -9.53
C THR A 293 -6.95 -5.02 -8.49
N SER A 294 -7.60 -4.16 -7.71
CA SER A 294 -8.45 -4.53 -6.59
C SER A 294 -9.68 -3.64 -6.51
N THR A 295 -10.59 -4.03 -5.65
CA THR A 295 -11.75 -3.25 -5.22
C THR A 295 -11.66 -3.08 -3.71
N ASP A 296 -11.70 -1.85 -3.24
CA ASP A 296 -11.71 -1.51 -1.83
C ASP A 296 -13.14 -1.16 -1.41
N VAL A 297 -13.64 -1.88 -0.39
CA VAL A 297 -15.00 -1.76 0.13
C VAL A 297 -14.94 -1.25 1.56
N SER A 298 -15.78 -0.29 1.88
CA SER A 298 -15.90 0.27 3.23
C SER A 298 -17.35 0.47 3.63
N ARG A 299 -17.59 0.58 4.93
CA ARG A 299 -18.93 0.83 5.48
C ARG A 299 -18.92 2.11 6.30
N TYR A 300 -19.98 2.89 6.15
CA TYR A 300 -20.31 3.99 7.05
C TYR A 300 -21.70 3.69 7.64
N GLY A 301 -21.81 3.73 8.97
CA GLY A 301 -23.05 3.46 9.71
C GLY A 301 -23.25 4.47 10.83
N GLY A 302 -23.15 5.75 10.52
CA GLY A 302 -23.13 6.87 11.48
C GLY A 302 -21.73 7.35 11.85
N ASP A 303 -20.75 6.45 11.93
CA ASP A 303 -19.33 6.78 12.06
C ASP A 303 -18.46 5.87 11.17
N VAL A 304 -17.19 6.24 11.00
CA VAL A 304 -16.19 5.40 10.34
C VAL A 304 -15.70 4.32 11.32
N GLU A 305 -15.64 3.07 10.86
CA GLU A 305 -15.17 1.97 11.68
C GLU A 305 -13.65 1.83 11.61
N HIS A 306 -13.05 1.47 12.75
CA HIS A 306 -11.62 1.26 12.88
C HIS A 306 -11.34 -0.19 13.26
N LYS A 307 -10.29 -0.74 12.68
CA LYS A 307 -9.75 -2.07 12.96
C LYS A 307 -8.28 -1.93 13.31
N TYR A 308 -7.82 -2.74 14.27
CA TYR A 308 -6.45 -2.66 14.77
C TYR A 308 -5.59 -3.86 14.37
N GLU A 309 -6.20 -5.01 14.10
CA GLU A 309 -5.51 -6.23 13.71
C GLU A 309 -5.69 -6.49 12.24
N HIS A 310 -4.56 -6.50 11.53
CA HIS A 310 -4.52 -6.55 10.08
C HIS A 310 -3.58 -7.65 9.61
N SER A 311 -3.80 -8.12 8.38
CA SER A 311 -2.89 -9.07 7.73
C SER A 311 -2.82 -8.76 6.25
N VAL A 312 -1.61 -8.52 5.74
CA VAL A 312 -1.34 -8.33 4.31
C VAL A 312 -0.36 -9.41 3.86
N SER A 313 -0.73 -10.20 2.83
CA SER A 313 0.05 -11.35 2.35
C SER A 313 0.49 -12.32 3.48
N GLY A 314 -0.41 -12.58 4.43
CA GLY A 314 -0.18 -13.46 5.59
C GLY A 314 0.70 -12.86 6.69
N ILE A 315 1.15 -11.61 6.55
CA ILE A 315 1.93 -10.90 7.57
C ILE A 315 0.96 -10.10 8.43
N ALA A 316 0.75 -10.57 9.67
CA ALA A 316 -0.09 -9.87 10.63
C ALA A 316 0.63 -8.66 11.22
N PHE A 317 -0.10 -7.61 11.58
CA PHE A 317 0.40 -6.46 12.31
C PHE A 317 -0.71 -5.72 13.05
N TYR A 318 -0.31 -4.81 13.93
CA TYR A 318 -1.21 -4.05 14.78
C TYR A 318 -1.02 -2.55 14.58
N THR A 319 -2.00 -1.90 13.97
CA THR A 319 -2.02 -0.44 13.80
C THR A 319 -3.45 0.04 13.61
N ASP A 320 -3.72 1.29 13.97
CA ASP A 320 -5.04 1.91 13.79
C ASP A 320 -5.30 2.17 12.30
N MET A 321 -6.33 1.53 11.74
CA MET A 321 -6.71 1.69 10.34
C MET A 321 -8.23 1.75 10.21
N LEU A 322 -8.70 2.49 9.21
CA LEU A 322 -10.10 2.41 8.79
C LEU A 322 -10.42 0.99 8.30
N ASP A 323 -11.62 0.53 8.61
CA ASP A 323 -12.09 -0.79 8.22
C ASP A 323 -12.42 -0.80 6.71
N VAL A 324 -11.43 -1.24 5.94
CA VAL A 324 -11.50 -1.39 4.50
C VAL A 324 -11.20 -2.84 4.17
N GLU A 325 -12.10 -3.48 3.44
CA GLU A 325 -11.93 -4.82 2.93
C GLU A 325 -11.53 -4.73 1.45
N THR A 326 -10.41 -5.36 1.09
CA THR A 326 -9.90 -5.36 -0.28
C THR A 326 -10.22 -6.69 -0.96
N VAL A 327 -10.98 -6.63 -2.04
CA VAL A 327 -11.26 -7.77 -2.92
C VAL A 327 -10.24 -7.76 -4.07
N ALA A 328 -9.61 -8.91 -4.35
CA ALA A 328 -8.66 -9.09 -5.46
C ALA A 328 -9.36 -9.19 -6.84
N ALA A 329 -10.24 -8.23 -7.12
CA ALA A 329 -10.96 -8.08 -8.37
C ALA A 329 -11.00 -6.61 -8.76
N GLY A 330 -10.61 -6.29 -10.00
CA GLY A 330 -10.61 -4.94 -10.55
C GLY A 330 -10.57 -4.98 -12.08
N GLY A 331 -10.38 -3.83 -12.73
CA GLY A 331 -10.40 -3.73 -14.20
C GLY A 331 -9.32 -4.59 -14.90
N GLY A 332 -8.17 -4.76 -14.27
CA GLY A 332 -7.04 -5.55 -14.76
C GLY A 332 -7.11 -7.04 -14.40
N SER A 333 -8.11 -7.51 -13.65
CA SER A 333 -8.20 -8.93 -13.29
C SER A 333 -8.24 -9.81 -14.53
N LEU A 334 -7.35 -10.80 -14.58
CA LEU A 334 -7.15 -11.64 -15.74
C LEU A 334 -8.37 -12.52 -16.01
N LEU A 335 -8.73 -12.64 -17.29
CA LEU A 335 -9.76 -13.55 -17.76
C LEU A 335 -9.08 -14.81 -18.28
N THR A 336 -9.29 -15.94 -17.60
CA THR A 336 -8.66 -17.22 -17.95
C THR A 336 -9.66 -18.36 -18.00
N PHE A 337 -9.19 -19.51 -18.48
CA PHE A 337 -9.97 -20.75 -18.54
C PHE A 337 -9.05 -21.89 -18.07
N ASP A 338 -9.43 -22.58 -17.00
CA ASP A 338 -8.63 -23.63 -16.37
C ASP A 338 -8.76 -25.00 -17.05
N GLY A 339 -9.56 -25.08 -18.12
CA GLY A 339 -9.89 -26.34 -18.81
C GLY A 339 -11.31 -26.81 -18.53
N MET A 340 -11.93 -26.33 -17.44
CA MET A 340 -13.30 -26.70 -17.06
C MET A 340 -14.21 -25.48 -16.90
N ARG A 341 -13.71 -24.39 -16.31
CA ARG A 341 -14.49 -23.19 -15.99
C ARG A 341 -13.77 -21.91 -16.37
N MET A 342 -14.58 -20.88 -16.60
CA MET A 342 -14.11 -19.50 -16.70
C MET A 342 -13.64 -19.02 -15.32
N VAL A 343 -12.50 -18.35 -15.26
CA VAL A 343 -11.89 -17.84 -14.04
C VAL A 343 -11.55 -16.36 -14.23
N VAL A 344 -11.82 -15.54 -13.20
CA VAL A 344 -11.45 -14.13 -13.14
C VAL A 344 -10.51 -13.91 -11.96
N GLY A 345 -9.33 -13.36 -12.20
CA GLY A 345 -8.33 -13.14 -11.16
C GLY A 345 -7.83 -14.45 -10.50
N PRO A 346 -7.16 -14.38 -9.33
CA PRO A 346 -6.79 -13.15 -8.60
C PRO A 346 -5.66 -12.36 -9.26
N GLU A 347 -4.98 -12.95 -10.25
CA GLU A 347 -3.93 -12.28 -11.00
C GLU A 347 -4.47 -11.06 -11.76
N SER A 348 -3.63 -10.02 -11.88
CA SER A 348 -3.95 -8.77 -12.58
C SER A 348 -2.95 -8.50 -13.69
N ALA A 349 -3.43 -7.89 -14.78
CA ALA A 349 -2.60 -7.41 -15.88
C ALA A 349 -1.77 -6.17 -15.51
N GLY A 350 -2.08 -5.50 -14.39
CA GLY A 350 -1.40 -4.29 -13.92
C GLY A 350 -1.53 -3.11 -14.89
N ALA A 351 -0.52 -2.24 -14.88
CA ALA A 351 -0.42 -1.07 -15.77
C ALA A 351 0.33 -1.35 -17.07
N SER A 352 1.33 -2.22 -17.00
CA SER A 352 2.19 -2.59 -18.12
C SER A 352 2.52 -4.10 -18.03
N PRO A 353 2.20 -4.90 -19.07
CA PRO A 353 1.56 -4.48 -20.33
C PRO A 353 0.06 -4.11 -20.17
N GLY A 354 -0.54 -4.31 -19.00
CA GLY A 354 -1.94 -3.98 -18.73
C GLY A 354 -2.94 -4.84 -19.50
N PRO A 355 -4.25 -4.54 -19.41
CA PRO A 355 -5.27 -5.16 -20.26
C PRO A 355 -4.91 -5.08 -21.75
N ALA A 356 -5.39 -6.02 -22.57
CA ALA A 356 -5.08 -6.05 -24.00
C ALA A 356 -5.44 -4.72 -24.70
N CYS A 357 -6.54 -4.10 -24.29
CA CYS A 357 -7.00 -2.80 -24.76
C CYS A 357 -6.05 -1.63 -24.47
N TYR A 358 -5.03 -1.80 -23.62
CA TYR A 358 -3.99 -0.77 -23.44
C TYR A 358 -3.01 -0.74 -24.62
N GLY A 359 -3.04 -1.74 -25.53
CA GLY A 359 -2.26 -1.71 -26.76
C GLY A 359 -0.77 -2.07 -26.59
N LEU A 360 -0.36 -2.55 -25.41
CA LEU A 360 1.02 -2.95 -25.09
C LEU A 360 1.26 -4.47 -25.18
N GLY A 361 0.32 -5.22 -25.77
CA GLY A 361 0.43 -6.68 -25.93
C GLY A 361 0.01 -7.49 -24.70
N GLY A 362 -0.78 -6.89 -23.80
CA GLY A 362 -1.25 -7.53 -22.59
C GLY A 362 -2.33 -8.62 -22.77
N PRO A 363 -2.65 -9.36 -21.69
CA PRO A 363 -3.68 -10.41 -21.68
C PRO A 363 -5.11 -9.85 -21.65
N ALA A 364 -6.12 -10.72 -21.86
CA ALA A 364 -7.52 -10.35 -21.67
C ALA A 364 -7.82 -10.12 -20.18
N ALA A 365 -8.43 -8.98 -19.88
CA ALA A 365 -8.82 -8.57 -18.53
C ALA A 365 -10.28 -8.05 -18.47
N VAL A 366 -10.78 -7.77 -17.27
CA VAL A 366 -12.13 -7.21 -17.04
C VAL A 366 -12.39 -5.92 -17.85
N THR A 367 -11.39 -5.05 -18.00
CA THR A 367 -11.46 -3.83 -18.83
C THR A 367 -11.72 -4.16 -20.31
N ASP A 368 -11.12 -5.23 -20.85
CA ASP A 368 -11.36 -5.67 -22.23
C ASP A 368 -12.82 -6.10 -22.44
N ALA A 369 -13.38 -6.83 -21.48
CA ALA A 369 -14.78 -7.25 -21.51
C ALA A 369 -15.73 -6.05 -21.42
N ASN A 370 -15.47 -5.11 -20.51
CA ASN A 370 -16.25 -3.87 -20.38
C ASN A 370 -16.19 -3.01 -21.65
N LEU A 371 -15.00 -2.85 -22.24
CA LEU A 371 -14.82 -2.14 -23.50
C LEU A 371 -15.58 -2.85 -24.62
N GLN A 372 -15.42 -4.17 -24.77
CA GLN A 372 -16.04 -4.90 -25.85
C GLN A 372 -17.58 -4.85 -25.81
N LEU A 373 -18.17 -4.87 -24.60
CA LEU A 373 -19.61 -4.71 -24.40
C LEU A 373 -20.10 -3.25 -24.48
N GLY A 374 -19.21 -2.28 -24.66
CA GLY A 374 -19.58 -0.87 -24.77
C GLY A 374 -19.94 -0.21 -23.44
N ARG A 375 -19.50 -0.78 -22.31
CA ARG A 375 -19.65 -0.17 -20.98
C ARG A 375 -18.61 0.93 -20.74
N ILE A 376 -17.45 0.82 -21.40
CA ILE A 376 -16.44 1.88 -21.45
C ILE A 376 -16.55 2.57 -22.80
N ILE A 377 -16.62 3.90 -22.77
CA ILE A 377 -16.67 4.79 -23.94
C ILE A 377 -15.27 5.39 -24.12
N PRO A 378 -14.46 4.93 -25.09
CA PRO A 378 -13.06 5.35 -25.25
C PRO A 378 -12.86 6.86 -25.35
N GLU A 379 -13.83 7.56 -25.95
CA GLU A 379 -13.79 9.02 -26.17
C GLU A 379 -13.81 9.82 -24.86
N HIS A 380 -14.20 9.20 -23.74
CA HIS A 380 -14.19 9.80 -22.40
C HIS A 380 -13.02 9.34 -21.53
N MET A 381 -12.12 8.52 -22.08
CA MET A 381 -10.92 8.06 -21.39
C MET A 381 -9.71 8.91 -21.80
N PRO A 382 -8.71 9.09 -20.91
CA PRO A 382 -7.49 9.79 -21.28
C PRO A 382 -6.72 9.02 -22.37
N GLU A 383 -6.11 9.75 -23.30
CA GLU A 383 -5.25 9.19 -24.36
C GLU A 383 -3.85 8.88 -23.82
N THR A 384 -3.76 7.95 -22.86
CA THR A 384 -2.50 7.57 -22.18
C THR A 384 -2.07 6.14 -22.49
N PHE A 385 -2.66 5.51 -23.50
CA PHE A 385 -2.44 4.10 -23.86
C PHE A 385 -1.55 3.95 -25.10
N GLY A 386 -1.22 2.71 -25.46
CA GLY A 386 -0.33 2.38 -26.56
C GLY A 386 1.16 2.54 -26.22
N PRO A 387 2.06 2.12 -27.13
CA PRO A 387 3.51 2.11 -26.88
C PRO A 387 4.12 3.47 -26.54
N GLU A 388 3.57 4.54 -27.12
CA GLU A 388 4.03 5.92 -26.91
C GLU A 388 3.18 6.68 -25.86
N HIS A 389 2.24 5.99 -25.19
CA HIS A 389 1.35 6.56 -24.18
C HIS A 389 0.53 7.78 -24.63
N ASP A 390 0.10 7.78 -25.89
CA ASP A 390 -0.59 8.88 -26.58
C ASP A 390 -1.86 8.44 -27.33
N ARG A 391 -2.38 7.25 -27.05
CA ARG A 391 -3.50 6.64 -27.79
C ARG A 391 -4.72 6.39 -26.91
N PRO A 392 -5.93 6.31 -27.51
CA PRO A 392 -7.11 5.78 -26.85
C PRO A 392 -7.02 4.25 -26.67
N LEU A 393 -7.98 3.69 -25.94
CA LEU A 393 -8.11 2.23 -25.76
C LEU A 393 -8.30 1.49 -27.10
N ASP A 394 -7.53 0.41 -27.32
CA ASP A 394 -7.59 -0.42 -28.53
C ASP A 394 -8.69 -1.49 -28.42
N ARG A 395 -9.87 -1.17 -28.95
CA ARG A 395 -11.00 -2.11 -29.05
C ARG A 395 -10.67 -3.35 -29.90
N THR A 396 -9.78 -3.25 -30.88
CA THR A 396 -9.38 -4.38 -31.73
C THR A 396 -8.47 -5.35 -30.98
N ALA A 397 -7.56 -4.85 -30.14
CA ALA A 397 -6.76 -5.68 -29.24
C ALA A 397 -7.65 -6.43 -28.23
N ALA A 398 -8.60 -5.74 -27.58
CA ALA A 398 -9.57 -6.36 -26.67
C ALA A 398 -10.35 -7.50 -27.34
N LYS A 399 -10.91 -7.22 -28.52
CA LYS A 399 -11.67 -8.21 -29.30
C LYS A 399 -10.83 -9.45 -29.63
N ARG A 400 -9.60 -9.28 -30.11
CA ARG A 400 -8.68 -10.39 -30.43
C ARG A 400 -8.35 -11.23 -29.20
N ALA A 401 -8.13 -10.60 -28.05
CA ALA A 401 -7.83 -11.31 -26.80
C ALA A 401 -9.02 -12.16 -26.33
N LEU A 402 -10.24 -11.61 -26.39
CA LEU A 402 -11.47 -12.34 -26.07
C LEU A 402 -11.81 -13.44 -27.09
N GLU A 403 -11.53 -13.23 -28.38
CA GLU A 403 -11.69 -14.27 -29.42
C GLU A 403 -10.80 -15.48 -29.16
N LYS A 404 -9.56 -15.27 -28.70
CA LYS A 404 -8.65 -16.37 -28.30
C LYS A 404 -9.24 -17.19 -27.15
N LEU A 405 -9.80 -16.52 -26.13
CA LEU A 405 -10.47 -17.20 -25.01
C LEU A 405 -11.72 -17.97 -25.47
N ALA A 406 -12.56 -17.33 -26.29
CA ALA A 406 -13.75 -17.96 -26.84
C ALA A 406 -13.40 -19.23 -27.65
N HIS A 407 -12.34 -19.18 -28.45
CA HIS A 407 -11.86 -20.33 -29.20
C HIS A 407 -11.38 -21.45 -28.28
N ARG A 408 -10.58 -21.12 -27.25
CA ARG A 408 -10.09 -22.10 -26.27
C ARG A 408 -11.24 -22.79 -25.52
N ILE A 409 -12.25 -22.03 -25.07
CA ILE A 409 -13.43 -22.58 -24.38
C ILE A 409 -14.25 -23.47 -25.31
N THR A 410 -14.48 -23.01 -26.54
CA THR A 410 -15.27 -23.77 -27.54
C THR A 410 -14.61 -25.11 -27.84
N SER A 411 -13.28 -25.12 -28.02
CA SER A 411 -12.51 -26.33 -28.28
C SER A 411 -12.51 -27.33 -27.12
N SER A 412 -12.79 -26.89 -25.89
CA SER A 412 -12.82 -27.75 -24.70
C SER A 412 -14.23 -28.17 -24.24
N THR A 413 -15.28 -27.45 -24.62
CA THR A 413 -16.64 -27.62 -24.05
C THR A 413 -17.71 -27.99 -25.07
N GLU A 414 -17.35 -28.15 -26.35
CA GLU A 414 -18.24 -28.34 -27.51
C GLU A 414 -19.33 -27.25 -27.67
N SER A 415 -19.31 -26.23 -26.81
CA SER A 415 -20.29 -25.16 -26.73
C SER A 415 -19.74 -23.92 -27.40
N ARG A 416 -20.49 -23.37 -28.35
CA ARG A 416 -20.06 -22.21 -29.14
C ARG A 416 -20.60 -20.92 -28.50
N TYR A 417 -19.69 -20.09 -28.02
CA TYR A 417 -20.04 -18.79 -27.42
C TYR A 417 -19.61 -17.64 -28.32
N SER A 418 -20.43 -16.59 -28.39
CA SER A 418 -20.01 -15.33 -29.01
C SER A 418 -19.02 -14.59 -28.12
N VAL A 419 -18.19 -13.72 -28.70
CA VAL A 419 -17.27 -12.85 -27.95
C VAL A 419 -18.01 -12.03 -26.89
N ALA A 420 -19.19 -11.50 -27.23
CA ALA A 420 -20.03 -10.75 -26.30
C ALA A 420 -20.57 -11.65 -25.17
N GLY A 421 -20.97 -12.89 -25.48
CA GLY A 421 -21.43 -13.86 -24.48
C GLY A 421 -20.32 -14.25 -23.50
N ILE A 422 -19.10 -14.48 -23.99
CA ILE A 422 -17.92 -14.73 -23.16
C ILE A 422 -17.60 -13.53 -22.28
N ALA A 423 -17.55 -12.32 -22.85
CA ALA A 423 -17.32 -11.09 -22.09
C ALA A 423 -18.35 -10.90 -20.97
N ALA A 424 -19.65 -11.06 -21.27
CA ALA A 424 -20.71 -10.94 -20.28
C ALA A 424 -20.63 -12.02 -19.19
N GLY A 425 -20.26 -13.25 -19.57
CA GLY A 425 -20.03 -14.36 -18.63
C GLY A 425 -18.92 -14.07 -17.62
N TYR A 426 -17.77 -13.59 -18.11
CA TYR A 426 -16.66 -13.16 -17.25
C TYR A 426 -17.04 -12.01 -16.33
N LEU A 427 -17.75 -10.99 -16.84
CA LEU A 427 -18.21 -9.88 -15.99
C LEU A 427 -19.19 -10.32 -14.91
N ARG A 428 -20.05 -11.31 -15.19
CA ARG A 428 -20.94 -11.88 -14.16
C ARG A 428 -20.13 -12.53 -13.03
N ILE A 429 -19.07 -13.26 -13.36
CA ILE A 429 -18.17 -13.86 -12.38
C ILE A 429 -17.46 -12.76 -11.56
N ALA A 430 -16.90 -11.74 -12.23
CA ALA A 430 -16.24 -10.62 -11.56
C ALA A 430 -17.18 -9.90 -10.59
N ASN A 431 -18.42 -9.63 -11.03
CA ASN A 431 -19.43 -8.99 -10.19
C ASN A 431 -19.82 -9.86 -8.98
N GLU A 432 -19.96 -11.18 -9.16
CA GLU A 432 -20.27 -12.09 -8.05
C GLU A 432 -19.12 -12.15 -7.02
N ILE A 433 -17.87 -12.12 -7.49
CA ILE A 433 -16.69 -12.06 -6.60
C ILE A 433 -16.70 -10.78 -5.75
N MET A 434 -17.08 -9.64 -6.33
CA MET A 434 -17.12 -8.36 -5.62
C MET A 434 -18.37 -8.19 -4.74
N ALA A 435 -19.47 -8.89 -5.04
CA ALA A 435 -20.72 -8.82 -4.29
C ALA A 435 -20.74 -9.74 -3.06
N ARG A 436 -19.92 -10.79 -3.07
CA ARG A 436 -19.75 -11.76 -1.98
C ARG A 436 -18.84 -11.21 -0.90
#